data_AF-A0A7Z0J264-F1
#
_entry.id   AF-A0A7Z0J264-F1
#
_cell.length_a   1.000
_cell.length_b   1.000
_cell.length_c   1.000
_cell.angle_alpha   90.00
_cell.angle_beta   90.00
_cell.angle_gamma   90.00
#
_symmetry.space_group_name_H-M   'P 1'
#
loop_
_entity.id
_entity.type
_entity.pdbx_description
1 polymer ?
#
loop_
_entity_poly.entity_id
_entity_poly.type
_entity_poly.pdbx_seq_one_letter_code
_entity_poly.pdbx_strand_id
1 'polypeptide(L)'
;MTYTAAEVRTLTPIRREVEARARAYPDLRDVFLCHAWDDRRGVAKDLHDLLELNEVSVWFSEKDVMLGAPLLRAIDKGLAKSRAGIVLVTPGLLRRLESEGIADKELSELLARDQLVPVVHGTSYEALRAVSPLLGSRSGLSTSEDSMADIAVKIAELVDVQR
;
A
#
# COMPACT_ATOMS: atom_id res chain seq x y z
N MET A 1 -1.63 20.10 4.55
CA MET A 1 -2.12 18.76 4.17
C MET A 1 -3.63 18.77 4.20
N THR A 2 -4.29 18.46 3.08
CA THR A 2 -5.75 18.32 3.01
C THR A 2 -6.09 17.10 2.20
N TYR A 3 -6.89 16.19 2.76
CA TYR A 3 -7.44 15.07 2.02
C TYR A 3 -8.61 15.51 1.14
N THR A 4 -8.72 14.93 -0.05
CA THR A 4 -9.92 15.05 -0.87
C THR A 4 -11.08 14.28 -0.23
N ALA A 5 -12.32 14.64 -0.57
CA ALA A 5 -13.49 13.92 -0.04
C ALA A 5 -13.50 12.43 -0.42
N ALA A 6 -12.89 12.05 -1.56
CA ALA A 6 -12.76 10.67 -2.00
C ALA A 6 -11.72 9.90 -1.16
N GLU A 7 -10.58 10.55 -0.87
CA GLU A 7 -9.55 10.01 0.02
C GLU A 7 -10.12 9.78 1.42
N VAL A 8 -10.81 10.77 2.02
CA VAL A 8 -11.40 10.63 3.36
C VAL A 8 -12.34 9.42 3.42
N ARG A 9 -13.25 9.28 2.45
CA ARG A 9 -14.18 8.13 2.42
C ARG A 9 -13.46 6.78 2.34
N THR A 10 -12.34 6.72 1.62
CA THR A 10 -11.62 5.46 1.41
C THR A 10 -10.65 5.14 2.53
N LEU A 11 -10.02 6.15 3.12
CA LEU A 11 -9.04 6.00 4.20
C LEU A 11 -9.69 5.86 5.58
N THR A 12 -10.92 6.35 5.78
CA THR A 12 -11.65 6.22 7.06
C THR A 12 -11.77 4.77 7.56
N PRO A 13 -12.24 3.78 6.77
CA PRO A 13 -12.28 2.39 7.24
C PRO A 13 -10.89 1.83 7.54
N ILE A 14 -9.89 2.24 6.76
CA ILE A 14 -8.49 1.83 6.95
C ILE A 14 -7.94 2.36 8.27
N ARG A 15 -8.20 3.64 8.59
CA ARG A 15 -7.84 4.24 9.88
C ARG A 15 -8.42 3.45 11.06
N ARG A 16 -9.70 3.09 10.98
CA ARG A 16 -10.37 2.31 12.05
C ARG A 16 -9.70 0.95 12.27
N GLU A 17 -9.33 0.30 11.18
CA GLU A 17 -8.65 -1.00 11.23
C GLU A 17 -7.22 -0.87 11.76
N VAL A 18 -6.49 0.16 11.35
CA VAL A 18 -5.17 0.50 11.91
C VAL A 18 -5.25 0.71 13.42
N GLU A 19 -6.20 1.52 13.89
CA GLU A 19 -6.42 1.77 15.32
C GLU A 19 -6.77 0.50 16.09
N ALA A 20 -7.64 -0.35 15.53
CA ALA A 20 -8.03 -1.62 16.13
C ALA A 20 -6.82 -2.56 16.27
N ARG A 21 -6.01 -2.67 15.21
CA ARG A 21 -4.82 -3.51 15.20
C ARG A 21 -3.70 -3.00 16.08
N ALA A 22 -3.52 -1.68 16.16
CA ALA A 22 -2.56 -1.08 17.08
C ALA A 22 -2.88 -1.41 18.54
N ARG A 23 -4.18 -1.45 18.91
CA ARG A 23 -4.62 -1.89 20.24
C ARG A 23 -4.45 -3.38 20.46
N ALA A 24 -4.76 -4.21 19.47
CA ALA A 24 -4.72 -5.66 19.60
C ALA A 24 -3.30 -6.25 19.53
N TYR A 25 -2.42 -5.63 18.74
CA TYR A 25 -1.09 -6.13 18.42
C TYR A 25 -0.07 -4.96 18.41
N PRO A 26 0.42 -4.54 19.60
CA PRO A 26 1.28 -3.37 19.72
C PRO A 26 2.62 -3.52 18.97
N ASP A 27 3.12 -4.74 18.81
CA ASP A 27 4.40 -5.05 18.16
C ASP A 27 4.37 -5.02 16.62
N LEU A 28 3.19 -4.82 16.01
CA LEU A 28 3.10 -4.71 14.55
C LEU A 28 3.74 -3.41 14.06
N ARG A 29 4.37 -3.50 12.88
CA ARG A 29 4.80 -2.33 12.11
C ARG A 29 3.60 -1.51 11.67
N ASP A 30 3.81 -0.24 11.37
CA ASP A 30 2.73 0.64 10.95
C ASP A 30 2.22 0.25 9.57
N VAL A 31 3.15 0.08 8.62
CA VAL A 31 2.82 -0.30 7.25
C VAL A 31 3.74 -1.39 6.72
N PHE A 32 3.24 -2.21 5.81
CA PHE A 32 4.11 -2.89 4.85
C PHE A 32 4.06 -2.19 3.51
N LEU A 33 5.19 -2.14 2.81
CA LEU A 33 5.29 -1.54 1.48
C LEU A 33 5.43 -2.65 0.43
N CYS A 34 4.37 -2.85 -0.34
CA CYS A 34 4.31 -3.76 -1.48
C CYS A 34 4.63 -3.02 -2.78
N HIS A 35 5.61 -3.51 -3.53
CA HIS A 35 6.07 -2.91 -4.78
C HIS A 35 6.57 -3.99 -5.74
N ALA A 36 6.80 -3.64 -7.00
CA ALA A 36 7.46 -4.55 -7.93
C ALA A 36 8.94 -4.69 -7.60
N TRP A 37 9.53 -5.85 -7.87
CA TRP A 37 10.94 -6.11 -7.59
C TRP A 37 11.87 -5.09 -8.26
N ASP A 38 11.55 -4.66 -9.48
CA ASP A 38 12.36 -3.71 -10.24
C ASP A 38 12.41 -2.31 -9.59
N ASP A 39 11.38 -1.95 -8.82
CA ASP A 39 11.27 -0.64 -8.17
C ASP A 39 12.06 -0.55 -6.86
N ARG A 40 12.59 -1.67 -6.34
CA ARG A 40 13.18 -1.80 -5.00
C ARG A 40 14.28 -0.79 -4.70
N ARG A 41 15.12 -0.46 -5.70
CA ARG A 41 16.26 0.46 -5.58
C ARG A 41 15.94 1.88 -6.04
N GLY A 42 14.71 2.12 -6.52
CA GLY A 42 14.26 3.41 -7.04
C GLY A 42 13.10 3.91 -6.20
N VAL A 43 11.95 4.14 -6.85
CA VAL A 43 10.77 4.74 -6.23
C VAL A 43 10.30 4.05 -4.93
N ALA A 44 10.44 2.72 -4.82
CA ALA A 44 10.04 2.02 -3.59
C ALA A 44 10.96 2.38 -2.42
N LYS A 45 12.27 2.53 -2.69
CA LYS A 45 13.23 3.01 -1.70
C LYS A 45 12.98 4.47 -1.34
N ASP A 46 12.68 5.32 -2.33
CA ASP A 46 12.41 6.74 -2.07
C ASP A 46 11.20 6.91 -1.15
N LEU A 47 10.10 6.18 -1.40
CA LEU A 47 8.92 6.20 -0.54
C LEU A 47 9.22 5.60 0.85
N HIS A 48 9.96 4.50 0.91
CA HIS A 48 10.40 3.90 2.18
C HIS A 48 11.16 4.90 3.05
N ASP A 49 12.19 5.55 2.49
CA ASP A 49 13.03 6.49 3.22
C ASP A 49 12.23 7.71 3.71
N LEU A 50 11.26 8.17 2.90
CA LEU A 50 10.34 9.24 3.31
C LEU A 50 9.40 8.81 4.44
N LEU A 51 8.92 7.56 4.43
CA LEU A 51 8.09 7.03 5.50
C LEU A 51 8.88 6.92 6.81
N GLU A 52 10.10 6.39 6.77
CA GLU A 52 10.98 6.32 7.94
C GLU A 52 11.32 7.72 8.48
N LEU A 53 11.52 8.70 7.61
CA LEU A 53 11.75 10.10 8.00
C LEU A 53 10.55 10.70 8.75
N ASN A 54 9.34 10.22 8.45
CA ASN A 54 8.12 10.59 9.16
C ASN A 54 7.80 9.64 10.33
N GLU A 55 8.81 8.92 10.85
CA GLU A 55 8.72 8.02 12.00
C GLU A 55 7.75 6.83 11.80
N VAL A 56 7.39 6.52 10.55
CA VAL A 56 6.56 5.37 10.22
C VAL A 56 7.42 4.12 10.18
N SER A 57 7.07 3.12 10.98
CA SER A 57 7.75 1.84 10.94
C SER A 57 7.29 1.00 9.74
N VAL A 58 8.20 0.76 8.79
CA VAL A 58 7.88 0.08 7.52
C VAL A 58 8.41 -1.35 7.52
N TRP A 59 7.56 -2.31 7.14
CA TRP A 59 8.00 -3.62 6.68
C TRP A 59 8.32 -3.55 5.19
N PHE A 60 9.61 -3.53 4.88
CA PHE A 60 10.13 -3.48 3.51
C PHE A 60 10.61 -4.86 3.07
N SER A 61 9.97 -5.37 2.02
CA SER A 61 10.03 -6.77 1.59
C SER A 61 11.40 -7.26 1.08
N GLU A 62 12.44 -6.42 1.00
CA GLU A 62 13.73 -6.77 0.40
C GLU A 62 14.41 -8.00 1.02
N LYS A 63 14.07 -8.36 2.26
CA LYS A 63 14.67 -9.47 2.99
C LYS A 63 13.76 -10.71 3.17
N ASP A 64 12.44 -10.54 3.06
CA ASP A 64 11.46 -11.53 3.57
C ASP A 64 10.58 -12.20 2.50
N VAL A 65 10.60 -11.69 1.26
CA VAL A 65 9.88 -12.27 0.11
C VAL A 65 10.88 -12.69 -0.95
N MET A 66 10.97 -14.00 -1.18
CA MET A 66 11.80 -14.58 -2.24
C MET A 66 11.42 -14.00 -3.60
N LEU A 67 12.43 -13.78 -4.44
CA LEU A 67 12.27 -13.38 -5.83
C LEU A 67 11.33 -14.38 -6.53
N GLY A 68 10.20 -13.90 -7.06
CA GLY A 68 9.18 -14.75 -7.71
C GLY A 68 8.13 -15.37 -6.76
N ALA A 69 8.12 -15.04 -5.46
CA ALA A 69 6.99 -15.43 -4.62
C ALA A 69 5.69 -14.74 -5.08
N PRO A 70 4.56 -15.45 -5.12
CA PRO A 70 3.28 -14.87 -5.56
C PRO A 70 2.93 -13.60 -4.80
N LEU A 71 2.43 -12.58 -5.49
CA LEU A 71 2.10 -11.28 -4.89
C LEU A 71 1.17 -11.41 -3.70
N LEU A 72 0.14 -12.26 -3.80
CA LEU A 72 -0.83 -12.51 -2.74
C LEU A 72 -0.17 -13.00 -1.45
N ARG A 73 0.80 -13.92 -1.56
CA ARG A 73 1.57 -14.43 -0.40
C ARG A 73 2.44 -13.35 0.22
N ALA A 74 2.98 -12.44 -0.59
CA ALA A 74 3.75 -11.31 -0.08
C ALA A 74 2.85 -10.35 0.71
N ILE A 75 1.66 -10.04 0.17
CA ILE A 75 0.66 -9.20 0.83
C ILE A 75 0.19 -9.83 2.15
N ASP A 76 -0.17 -11.11 2.16
CA ASP A 76 -0.59 -11.81 3.38
C ASP A 76 0.47 -11.75 4.49
N LYS A 77 1.74 -11.99 4.13
CA LYS A 77 2.85 -11.88 5.09
C LYS A 77 3.02 -10.45 5.61
N GLY A 78 2.96 -9.46 4.72
CA GLY A 78 3.05 -8.05 5.07
C GLY A 78 1.93 -7.62 6.03
N LEU A 79 0.68 -8.02 5.73
CA LEU A 79 -0.50 -7.78 6.57
C LEU A 79 -0.44 -8.51 7.91
N ALA A 80 0.22 -9.67 7.99
CA ALA A 80 0.42 -10.36 9.26
C ALA A 80 1.45 -9.65 10.16
N LYS A 81 2.31 -8.79 9.60
CA LYS A 81 3.39 -8.08 10.31
C LYS A 81 3.16 -6.58 10.47
N SER A 82 2.08 -6.06 9.89
CA SER A 82 1.81 -4.63 9.86
C SER A 82 0.33 -4.30 10.13
N ARG A 83 0.05 -3.04 10.48
CA ARG A 83 -1.30 -2.55 10.75
C ARG A 83 -2.05 -2.22 9.45
N ALA A 84 -1.35 -1.66 8.47
CA ALA A 84 -1.85 -1.41 7.12
C ALA A 84 -0.84 -1.84 6.04
N GLY A 85 -1.28 -1.79 4.79
CA GLY A 85 -0.50 -2.10 3.60
C GLY A 85 -0.56 -1.01 2.56
N ILE A 86 0.61 -0.60 2.09
CA ILE A 86 0.76 0.32 0.98
C ILE A 86 1.13 -0.47 -0.26
N VAL A 87 0.33 -0.36 -1.32
CA VAL A 87 0.61 -0.99 -2.61
C VAL A 87 1.08 0.08 -3.57
N LEU A 88 2.40 0.15 -3.81
CA LEU A 88 3.00 1.07 -4.76
C LEU A 88 2.81 0.53 -6.19
N VAL A 89 1.82 1.10 -6.86
CA VAL A 89 1.41 0.72 -8.21
C VAL A 89 2.21 1.51 -9.24
N THR A 90 3.25 0.86 -9.77
CA THR A 90 4.05 1.35 -10.89
C THR A 90 3.70 0.60 -12.19
N PRO A 91 4.18 1.04 -13.37
CA PRO A 91 4.12 0.22 -14.56
C PRO A 91 4.76 -1.17 -14.39
N GLY A 92 5.77 -1.29 -13.51
CA GLY A 92 6.38 -2.58 -13.17
C GLY A 92 5.41 -3.51 -12.44
N LEU A 93 4.65 -2.98 -11.49
CA LEU A 93 3.64 -3.76 -10.77
C LEU A 93 2.49 -4.17 -11.68
N LEU A 94 2.04 -3.29 -12.58
CA LEU A 94 0.96 -3.61 -13.53
C LEU A 94 1.32 -4.79 -14.43
N ARG A 95 2.51 -4.78 -15.06
CA ARG A 95 2.98 -5.91 -15.87
C ARG A 95 3.04 -7.21 -15.07
N ARG A 96 3.42 -7.12 -13.80
CA ARG A 96 3.47 -8.28 -12.90
C ARG A 96 2.06 -8.82 -12.62
N LEU A 97 1.10 -7.96 -12.30
CA LEU A 97 -0.30 -8.34 -12.08
C LEU A 97 -0.89 -9.03 -13.31
N GLU A 98 -0.63 -8.50 -14.52
CA GLU A 98 -1.03 -9.12 -15.78
C GLU A 98 -0.41 -10.51 -15.96
N SER A 99 0.88 -10.66 -15.65
CA SER A 99 1.60 -11.93 -15.82
C SER A 99 1.22 -13.01 -14.81
N GLU A 100 0.90 -12.63 -13.57
CA GLU A 100 0.54 -13.58 -12.51
C GLU A 100 -0.93 -14.05 -12.64
N GLY A 101 -1.76 -13.36 -13.42
CA GLY A 101 -3.15 -13.76 -13.67
C GLY A 101 -3.98 -13.85 -12.38
N ILE A 102 -3.70 -12.96 -11.42
CA ILE A 102 -4.35 -12.96 -10.10
C ILE A 102 -5.85 -12.85 -10.28
N ALA A 103 -6.59 -13.83 -9.76
CA ALA A 103 -8.03 -13.85 -9.90
C ALA A 103 -8.68 -12.79 -9.01
N ASP A 104 -9.74 -12.17 -9.52
CA ASP A 104 -10.54 -11.19 -8.76
C ASP A 104 -11.00 -11.72 -7.40
N LYS A 105 -11.25 -13.02 -7.28
CA LYS A 105 -11.64 -13.64 -6.00
C LYS A 105 -10.53 -13.55 -4.94
N GLU A 106 -9.30 -13.88 -5.31
CA GLU A 106 -8.17 -13.89 -4.38
C GLU A 106 -7.83 -12.47 -3.93
N LEU A 107 -7.92 -11.52 -4.86
CA LEU A 107 -7.69 -10.12 -4.57
C LEU A 107 -8.84 -9.51 -3.75
N SER A 108 -10.09 -9.94 -3.99
CA SER A 108 -11.25 -9.53 -3.20
C SER A 108 -11.09 -9.87 -1.72
N GLU A 109 -10.58 -11.06 -1.39
CA GLU A 109 -10.39 -11.50 0.00
C GLU A 109 -9.36 -10.66 0.74
N LEU A 110 -8.30 -10.22 0.06
CA LEU A 110 -7.30 -9.31 0.62
C LEU A 110 -7.85 -7.89 0.77
N LEU A 111 -8.60 -7.40 -0.22
CA LEU A 111 -9.18 -6.07 -0.20
C LEU A 111 -10.33 -5.96 0.82
N ALA A 112 -11.09 -7.03 1.07
CA ALA A 112 -12.18 -7.04 2.05
C ALA A 112 -11.73 -6.70 3.48
N ARG A 113 -10.42 -6.71 3.76
CA ARG A 113 -9.85 -6.42 5.08
C ARG A 113 -9.68 -4.93 5.36
N ASP A 114 -10.01 -4.04 4.42
CA ASP A 114 -9.84 -2.58 4.57
C ASP A 114 -8.47 -2.17 5.11
N GLN A 115 -7.42 -2.89 4.71
CA GLN A 115 -6.04 -2.66 5.18
C GLN A 115 -5.12 -2.15 4.08
N LEU A 116 -5.57 -2.09 2.83
CA LEU A 116 -4.73 -1.79 1.67
C LEU A 116 -5.02 -0.41 1.09
N VAL A 117 -3.97 0.39 0.94
CA VAL A 117 -3.96 1.70 0.30
C VAL A 117 -3.16 1.62 -1.01
N PRO A 118 -3.79 1.73 -2.19
CA PRO A 118 -3.05 1.83 -3.44
C PRO A 118 -2.43 3.23 -3.58
N VAL A 119 -1.17 3.27 -4.01
CA VAL A 119 -0.42 4.49 -4.34
C VAL A 119 0.05 4.37 -5.78
N VAL A 120 -0.56 5.10 -6.72
CA VAL A 120 -0.16 5.06 -8.14
C VAL A 120 1.02 5.99 -8.40
N HIS A 121 2.05 5.48 -9.07
CA HIS A 121 3.25 6.24 -9.44
C HIS A 121 3.68 5.93 -10.88
N GLY A 122 3.87 6.97 -11.70
CA GLY A 122 4.23 6.82 -13.11
C GLY A 122 3.19 6.04 -13.94
N THR A 123 1.95 5.97 -13.44
CA THR A 123 0.80 5.28 -14.06
C THR A 123 -0.51 5.96 -13.62
N SER A 124 -1.66 5.38 -13.94
CA SER A 124 -2.99 5.90 -13.59
C SER A 124 -3.88 4.83 -12.94
N TYR A 125 -4.90 5.29 -12.20
CA TYR A 125 -5.96 4.43 -11.71
C TYR A 125 -6.76 3.74 -12.82
N GLU A 126 -6.81 4.33 -14.02
CA GLU A 126 -7.43 3.71 -15.19
C GLU A 126 -6.63 2.50 -15.66
N ALA A 127 -5.31 2.64 -15.79
CA ALA A 127 -4.43 1.52 -16.12
C ALA A 127 -4.47 0.42 -15.05
N LEU A 128 -4.54 0.82 -13.77
CA LEU A 128 -4.73 -0.12 -12.68
C LEU A 128 -6.07 -0.86 -12.78
N ARG A 129 -7.18 -0.18 -13.08
CA ARG A 129 -8.49 -0.82 -13.26
C ARG A 129 -8.53 -1.78 -14.44
N ALA A 130 -7.79 -1.50 -15.50
CA ALA A 130 -7.74 -2.38 -16.67
C ALA A 130 -7.10 -3.74 -16.34
N VAL A 131 -6.08 -3.73 -15.47
CA VAL A 131 -5.37 -4.95 -15.04
C VAL A 131 -6.03 -5.60 -13.83
N SER A 132 -6.53 -4.79 -12.90
CA SER A 132 -7.09 -5.20 -11.64
C SER A 132 -8.27 -4.30 -11.27
N PRO A 133 -9.49 -4.64 -11.74
CA PRO A 133 -10.68 -3.84 -11.52
C PRO A 133 -10.95 -3.58 -10.03
N LEU A 134 -10.73 -4.58 -9.17
CA LEU A 134 -10.96 -4.47 -7.74
C LEU A 134 -9.98 -3.53 -7.04
N LEU A 135 -8.68 -3.65 -7.34
CA LEU A 135 -7.68 -2.76 -6.72
C LEU A 135 -7.83 -1.33 -7.23
N GLY A 136 -8.14 -1.16 -8.52
CA GLY A 136 -8.39 0.15 -9.12
C GLY A 136 -9.76 0.77 -8.80
N SER A 137 -10.68 0.00 -8.21
CA SER A 137 -11.96 0.52 -7.69
C SER A 137 -11.80 1.29 -6.38
N ARG A 138 -10.72 1.00 -5.63
CA ARG A 138 -10.39 1.75 -4.41
C ARG A 138 -9.79 3.09 -4.80
N SER A 139 -10.27 4.16 -4.17
CA SER A 139 -9.55 5.43 -4.23
C SER A 139 -8.30 5.31 -3.36
N GLY A 140 -7.21 5.93 -3.77
CA GLY A 140 -5.99 5.99 -2.97
C GLY A 140 -5.19 7.21 -3.38
N LEU A 141 -3.87 7.13 -3.24
CA LEU A 141 -2.99 8.28 -3.45
C LEU A 141 -2.35 8.21 -4.84
N SER A 142 -2.06 9.38 -5.42
CA SER A 142 -1.41 9.46 -6.73
C SER A 142 -0.26 10.45 -6.72
N THR A 143 0.89 10.04 -7.24
CA THR A 143 2.02 10.97 -7.44
C THR A 143 1.79 11.94 -8.61
N SER A 144 0.67 11.83 -9.33
CA SER A 144 0.24 12.84 -10.30
C SER A 144 -0.49 14.01 -9.65
N GLU A 145 -1.03 13.81 -8.44
CA GLU A 145 -1.81 14.79 -7.70
C GLU A 145 -0.99 15.40 -6.55
N ASP A 146 -0.23 14.56 -5.84
CA ASP A 146 0.62 14.97 -4.73
C ASP A 146 2.08 14.60 -4.98
N SER A 147 3.01 15.28 -4.29
CA SER A 147 4.41 14.84 -4.28
C SER A 147 4.57 13.53 -3.48
N MET A 148 5.63 12.76 -3.73
CA MET A 148 5.91 11.56 -2.93
C MET A 148 6.08 11.88 -1.44
N ALA A 149 6.65 13.04 -1.12
CA ALA A 149 6.81 13.50 0.25
C ALA A 149 5.44 13.77 0.90
N ASP A 150 4.53 14.43 0.18
CA ASP A 150 3.16 14.66 0.65
C ASP A 150 2.41 13.35 0.89
N ILE A 151 2.56 12.38 -0.02
CA ILE A 151 1.99 11.04 0.13
C ILE A 151 2.53 10.34 1.38
N ALA A 152 3.83 10.44 1.65
CA ALA A 152 4.42 9.88 2.87
C ALA A 152 3.85 10.54 4.14
N VAL A 153 3.64 11.86 4.13
CA VAL A 153 3.00 12.57 5.26
C VAL A 153 1.55 12.13 5.44
N LYS A 154 0.78 11.96 4.35
CA LYS A 154 -0.60 11.42 4.40
C LYS A 154 -0.61 10.01 5.00
N ILE A 155 0.31 9.15 4.59
CA ILE A 155 0.41 7.79 5.14
C ILE A 155 0.79 7.83 6.63
N ALA A 156 1.74 8.69 7.00
CA ALA A 156 2.16 8.86 8.39
C ALA A 156 0.99 9.30 9.27
N GLU A 157 0.20 10.29 8.81
CA GLU A 157 -1.01 10.71 9.51
C GLU A 157 -2.01 9.56 9.62
N LEU A 158 -2.26 8.82 8.53
CA LEU A 158 -3.18 7.67 8.51
C LEU A 158 -2.86 6.63 9.59
N VAL A 159 -1.57 6.37 9.80
CA VAL A 159 -1.10 5.35 10.76
C VAL A 159 -0.71 5.90 12.13
N ASP A 160 -0.78 7.22 12.29
CA ASP A 160 -0.64 7.85 13.59
C ASP A 160 -1.86 7.50 14.46
N VAL A 161 -1.60 6.64 15.45
CA VAL A 161 -2.56 6.18 16.44
C VAL A 161 -2.36 6.93 17.78
N GLN A 162 -1.42 7.89 17.82
CA GLN A 162 -1.05 8.65 19.01
C GLN A 162 -1.12 10.16 18.77
N ARG A 163 -2.33 10.70 18.81
CA ARG A 163 -2.62 11.97 19.50
C ARG A 163 -3.93 11.91 20.27
#